data_AF-A0A850SED3-F1
#
_entry.id   AF-A0A850SED3-F1
#
_cell.length_a   1.000
_cell.length_b   1.000
_cell.length_c   1.000
_cell.angle_alpha   90.00
_cell.angle_beta   90.00
_cell.angle_gamma   90.00
#
_symmetry.space_group_name_H-M   'P 1'
#
loop_
_entity.id
_entity.type
_entity.pdbx_description
1 polymer ?
#
loop_
_entity_poly.entity_id
_entity_poly.type
_entity_poly.pdbx_seq_one_letter_code
_entity_poly.pdbx_strand_id
1 'polypeptide(L)'
;MNTEDCAEDNLRSGILILTDRRLVFQKTEGRMATLSKREGAVVLDIPLEKISSFKAEGFLVKKFVIVADGKTYKFGAFSPGKWEKQMKQAKG
;
A
#
# COMPACT_ATOMS: atom_id res chain seq x y z
N MET A 1 -9.59 -7.24 -7.96
CA MET A 1 -8.18 -7.12 -7.55
C MET A 1 -7.59 -5.89 -8.21
N ASN A 2 -6.99 -4.96 -7.46
CA ASN A 2 -6.43 -3.71 -7.99
C ASN A 2 -4.96 -3.59 -7.61
N THR A 3 -4.14 -3.21 -8.58
CA THR A 3 -2.69 -3.10 -8.46
C THR A 3 -2.28 -1.74 -9.03
N GLU A 4 -1.49 -0.96 -8.29
CA GLU A 4 -0.97 0.34 -8.75
C GLU A 4 0.48 0.52 -8.31
N ASP A 5 1.32 1.03 -9.21
CA ASP A 5 2.67 1.48 -8.88
C ASP A 5 2.58 2.65 -7.88
N CYS A 6 3.31 2.51 -6.79
CA CYS A 6 3.21 3.37 -5.62
C CYS A 6 4.60 3.77 -5.12
N ALA A 7 4.76 4.99 -4.64
CA ALA A 7 5.97 5.43 -3.95
C ALA A 7 5.63 5.73 -2.48
N GLU A 8 6.12 4.91 -1.54
CA GLU A 8 5.97 5.16 -0.11
C GLU A 8 7.13 6.06 0.37
N ASP A 9 6.81 7.06 1.21
CA ASP A 9 7.73 8.12 1.67
C ASP A 9 9.02 7.57 2.32
N ASN A 10 8.97 6.38 2.94
CA ASN A 10 10.12 5.75 3.61
C ASN A 10 10.65 4.49 2.91
N LEU A 11 9.82 3.76 2.16
CA LEU A 11 10.13 2.41 1.66
C LEU A 11 10.61 2.37 0.20
N ARG A 12 10.70 3.50 -0.50
CA ARG A 12 11.00 3.62 -1.96
C ARG A 12 9.87 3.06 -2.83
N SER A 13 10.00 3.18 -4.16
CA SER A 13 9.01 2.71 -5.13
C SER A 13 8.68 1.22 -4.95
N GLY A 14 7.40 0.91 -5.07
CA GLY A 14 6.83 -0.41 -4.86
C GLY A 14 5.49 -0.56 -5.56
N ILE A 15 4.86 -1.70 -5.36
CA ILE A 15 3.56 -2.05 -5.90
C ILE A 15 2.62 -2.24 -4.71
N LEU A 16 1.55 -1.45 -4.67
CA LEU A 16 0.48 -1.63 -3.71
C LEU A 16 -0.59 -2.53 -4.35
N ILE A 17 -1.02 -3.55 -3.61
CA ILE A 17 -1.98 -4.56 -4.06
C ILE A 17 -3.10 -4.64 -3.02
N LEU A 18 -4.33 -4.41 -3.47
CA LEU A 18 -5.53 -4.64 -2.66
C LEU A 18 -6.26 -5.89 -3.14
N THR A 19 -6.47 -6.80 -2.18
CA THR A 19 -7.33 -7.97 -2.33
C THR A 19 -8.59 -7.80 -1.48
N ASP A 20 -9.51 -8.75 -1.58
CA ASP A 20 -10.72 -8.85 -0.75
C ASP A 20 -10.42 -9.11 0.74
N ARG A 21 -9.21 -9.54 1.11
CA ARG A 21 -8.87 -9.94 2.50
C ARG A 21 -7.71 -9.20 3.11
N ARG A 22 -6.80 -8.67 2.30
CA ARG A 22 -5.54 -8.05 2.75
C ARG A 22 -5.06 -6.95 1.80
N LEU A 23 -4.31 -6.02 2.35
CA LEU A 23 -3.53 -5.03 1.64
C LEU A 23 -2.05 -5.43 1.70
N VAL A 24 -1.41 -5.53 0.54
CA VAL A 24 -0.02 -5.95 0.40
C VAL A 24 0.78 -4.86 -0.29
N PHE A 25 1.96 -4.56 0.22
CA PHE A 25 2.93 -3.69 -0.44
C PHE A 25 4.22 -4.47 -0.74
N GLN A 26 4.55 -4.56 -2.02
CA GLN A 26 5.76 -5.18 -2.51
C GLN A 26 6.74 -4.09 -2.94
N LYS A 27 8.00 -4.19 -2.52
CA LYS A 27 9.02 -3.24 -2.97
C LYS A 27 9.63 -3.72 -4.29
N THR A 28 9.73 -2.84 -5.26
CA THR A 28 10.46 -3.09 -6.51
C THR A 28 11.93 -2.71 -6.27
N GLU A 29 12.82 -3.69 -6.18
CA GLU A 29 14.22 -3.44 -5.84
C GLU A 29 14.92 -2.56 -6.89
N GLY A 30 15.34 -1.35 -6.46
CA GLY A 30 16.42 -0.63 -7.10
C GLY A 30 17.75 -1.14 -6.57
N ARG A 31 18.56 -1.76 -7.45
CA ARG A 31 19.98 -2.15 -7.31
C ARG A 31 20.57 -2.00 -5.89
N MET A 32 20.96 -3.13 -5.30
CA MET A 32 21.83 -3.34 -4.12
C MET A 32 21.12 -3.83 -2.86
N ALA A 33 20.83 -5.13 -2.81
CA ALA A 33 20.94 -5.94 -1.60
C ALA A 33 21.12 -7.42 -2.01
N THR A 34 22.38 -7.87 -2.02
CA THR A 34 22.82 -9.24 -1.68
C THR A 34 21.86 -10.41 -1.95
N LEU A 35 22.13 -11.12 -3.05
CA LEU A 35 22.08 -12.59 -3.20
C LEU A 35 21.18 -13.35 -2.20
N SER A 36 19.86 -13.35 -2.40
CA SER A 36 18.96 -14.51 -2.18
C SER A 36 17.51 -14.20 -2.60
N LYS A 37 17.05 -14.87 -3.67
CA LYS A 37 15.64 -15.09 -4.06
C LYS A 37 14.87 -13.83 -4.51
N ARG A 38 14.77 -13.58 -5.82
CA ARG A 38 13.66 -14.00 -6.71
C ARG A 38 12.29 -13.65 -6.10
N GLU A 39 11.61 -12.70 -6.74
CA GLU A 39 10.27 -12.12 -6.44
C GLU A 39 10.32 -10.96 -5.43
N GLY A 40 9.79 -9.79 -5.84
CA GLY A 40 9.90 -8.53 -5.10
C GLY A 40 9.49 -8.69 -3.65
N ALA A 41 10.34 -8.24 -2.72
CA ALA A 41 10.13 -8.46 -1.30
C ALA A 41 8.78 -7.85 -0.87
N VAL A 42 7.88 -8.70 -0.37
CA VAL A 42 6.68 -8.25 0.35
C VAL A 42 7.17 -7.59 1.63
N VAL A 43 7.02 -6.27 1.71
CA VAL A 43 7.47 -5.48 2.86
C VAL A 43 6.33 -5.32 3.87
N LEU A 44 5.10 -5.43 3.42
CA LEU A 44 3.93 -5.24 4.26
C LEU A 44 2.77 -6.10 3.75
N ASP A 45 2.22 -6.92 4.64
CA ASP A 45 1.00 -7.71 4.43
C ASP A 45 0.09 -7.45 5.64
N ILE A 46 -0.99 -6.69 5.42
CA ILE A 46 -1.93 -6.29 6.47
C ILE A 46 -3.33 -6.82 6.12
N PRO A 47 -3.90 -7.70 6.97
CA PRO A 47 -5.29 -8.12 6.84
C PRO A 47 -6.23 -6.92 6.94
N LEU A 48 -7.31 -6.89 6.13
CA LEU A 48 -8.25 -5.77 6.16
C LEU A 48 -8.91 -5.59 7.52
N GLU A 49 -9.15 -6.67 8.27
CA GLU A 49 -9.65 -6.63 9.65
C GLU A 49 -8.76 -5.79 10.60
N LYS A 50 -7.45 -5.74 10.36
CA LYS A 50 -6.49 -4.99 11.18
C LYS A 50 -6.44 -3.50 10.85
N ILE A 51 -7.01 -3.10 9.72
CA ILE A 51 -7.03 -1.70 9.27
C ILE A 51 -8.15 -0.97 10.00
N SER A 52 -7.82 -0.15 10.99
CA SER A 52 -8.80 0.62 11.75
C SER A 52 -9.32 1.85 11.01
N SER A 53 -8.51 2.43 10.12
CA SER A 53 -8.90 3.60 9.32
C SER A 53 -8.13 3.66 8.02
N PHE A 54 -8.72 4.30 7.01
CA PHE A 54 -8.10 4.57 5.72
C PHE A 54 -8.65 5.88 5.14
N LYS A 55 -7.80 6.65 4.47
CA LYS A 55 -8.18 7.93 3.84
C LYS A 55 -7.35 8.24 2.60
N ALA A 56 -7.97 8.90 1.64
CA ALA A 56 -7.27 9.55 0.54
C ALA A 56 -6.81 10.97 0.94
N GLU A 57 -5.52 11.25 0.84
CA GLU A 57 -4.96 12.61 0.87
C GLU A 57 -4.60 13.04 -0.55
N GLY A 58 -5.01 14.25 -0.96
CA GLY A 58 -4.82 14.69 -2.35
C GLY A 58 -4.81 16.19 -2.58
N PHE A 59 -4.84 17.02 -1.53
CA PHE A 59 -4.89 18.49 -1.67
C PHE A 59 -3.54 19.09 -2.11
N LEU A 60 -2.42 18.48 -1.69
CA LEU A 60 -1.06 18.92 -2.05
C LEU A 60 -0.19 17.76 -2.56
N VAL A 61 -0.31 16.58 -1.97
CA VAL A 61 0.39 15.36 -2.40
C VAL A 61 -0.61 14.21 -2.40
N LYS A 62 -0.67 13.47 -3.51
CA LYS A 62 -1.55 12.32 -3.65
C LYS A 62 -1.01 11.13 -2.86
N LYS A 63 -1.61 10.85 -1.71
CA LYS A 63 -1.24 9.75 -0.81
C LYS A 63 -2.48 9.01 -0.34
N PHE A 64 -2.37 7.70 -0.22
CA PHE A 64 -3.35 6.84 0.40
C PHE A 64 -2.82 6.44 1.79
N VAL A 65 -3.53 6.86 2.83
CA VAL A 65 -3.10 6.67 4.23
C VAL A 65 -3.95 5.58 4.86
N ILE A 66 -3.31 4.65 5.55
CA ILE A 66 -3.99 3.63 6.35
C ILE A 66 -3.48 3.65 7.78
N VAL A 67 -4.32 3.23 8.71
CA VAL A 67 -3.96 2.97 10.10
C VAL A 67 -4.27 1.51 10.40
N ALA A 68 -3.27 0.76 10.85
CA ALA A 68 -3.41 -0.64 11.23
C ALA A 68 -2.51 -0.95 12.43
N ASP A 69 -3.04 -1.69 13.40
CA ASP A 69 -2.33 -2.03 14.65
C ASP A 69 -1.64 -0.83 15.32
N GLY A 70 -2.29 0.34 15.32
CA GLY A 70 -1.77 1.59 15.88
C GLY A 70 -0.67 2.27 15.07
N LYS A 71 -0.27 1.72 13.92
CA LYS A 71 0.72 2.29 13.00
C LYS A 71 0.03 2.95 11.81
N THR A 72 0.55 4.10 11.40
CA THR A 72 0.08 4.82 10.21
C THR A 72 1.04 4.59 9.03
N TYR A 73 0.52 4.12 7.90
CA TYR A 73 1.28 3.93 6.67
C TYR A 73 0.76 4.87 5.58
N LYS A 74 1.66 5.51 4.82
CA LYS A 74 1.33 6.53 3.81
C LYS A 74 1.89 6.16 2.44
N PHE A 75 1.03 5.66 1.57
CA PHE A 75 1.38 5.18 0.23
C PHE A 75 1.16 6.28 -0.81
N GLY A 76 2.19 6.71 -1.55
CA GLY A 76 2.02 7.64 -2.66
C GLY A 76 1.31 6.96 -3.83
N ALA A 77 0.01 7.22 -3.98
CA ALA A 77 -0.83 6.62 -5.01
C ALA A 77 -1.18 7.65 -6.08
N PHE A 78 -1.27 7.24 -7.34
CA PHE A 78 -1.65 8.14 -8.43
C PHE A 78 -3.12 8.57 -8.32
N SER A 79 -3.97 7.69 -7.78
CA SER A 79 -5.40 7.93 -7.57
C SER A 79 -5.85 7.50 -6.17
N PRO A 80 -5.51 8.25 -5.10
CA PRO A 80 -5.81 7.84 -3.72
C PRO A 80 -7.32 7.71 -3.45
N GLY A 81 -8.16 8.48 -4.16
CA GLY A 81 -9.62 8.34 -4.08
C GLY A 81 -10.15 7.02 -4.66
N LYS A 82 -9.47 6.42 -5.64
CA LYS A 82 -9.83 5.09 -6.18
C LYS A 82 -9.54 4.01 -5.13
N TRP A 83 -8.39 4.11 -4.46
CA TRP A 83 -8.01 3.24 -3.36
C TRP A 83 -8.98 3.30 -2.19
N GLU A 84 -9.40 4.50 -1.78
CA GLU A 84 -10.41 4.66 -0.73
C GLU A 84 -11.74 4.00 -1.11
N LYS A 85 -12.22 4.18 -2.34
CA LYS A 85 -13.46 3.53 -2.82
C LYS A 85 -13.34 2.01 -2.81
N GLN A 86 -12.23 1.46 -3.28
CA GLN A 86 -12.03 0.00 -3.30
C GLN A 86 -11.89 -0.58 -1.90
N MET A 87 -11.26 0.14 -0.98
CA MET A 87 -11.20 -0.24 0.44
C MET A 87 -12.58 -0.24 1.10
N LYS A 88 -13.43 0.76 0.78
CA LYS A 88 -14.84 0.75 1.21
C LYS A 88 -15.59 -0.47 0.68
N GLN A 89 -15.38 -0.83 -0.59
CA GLN A 89 -16.01 -2.00 -1.20
C GLN A 89 -15.47 -3.33 -0.65
N ALA A 90 -14.21 -3.40 -0.25
CA ALA A 90 -13.62 -4.62 0.30
C ALA A 90 -13.94 -4.84 1.79
N LYS A 91 -14.32 -3.77 2.51
CA LYS A 91 -14.70 -3.82 3.93
C LYS A 91 -16.21 -3.78 4.19
N GLY A 92 -16.99 -3.27 3.25
CA GLY A 92 -18.46 -3.25 3.32
C GLY A 92 -19.05 -4.57 2.85
#